data_AF-A0A6S7GJL6-F1
#
_entry.id   AF-A0A6S7GJL6-F1
#
_cell.length_a   1.000
_cell.length_b   1.000
_cell.length_c   1.000
_cell.angle_alpha   90.00
_cell.angle_beta   90.00
_cell.angle_gamma   90.00
#
_symmetry.space_group_name_H-M   'P 1'
#
loop_
_entity.id
_entity.type
_entity.pdbx_description
1 polymer ?
#
loop_
_entity_poly.entity_id
_entity_poly.type
_entity_poly.pdbx_seq_one_letter_code
_entity_poly.pdbx_strand_id
1 'polypeptide(L)'
;PSPIGLPDTPAGDQGDVYSEFKEQLTRTSEGWYETALPWKGNHPELPNNYDGSIRRLNSLTRKLRRSNMLQDYDRIIRDQLANTI
;
A
#
# COMPACT_ATOMS: atom_id res chain seq x y z
N PRO A 1 13.34 8.77 -18.36
CA PRO A 1 12.34 9.24 -17.39
C PRO A 1 11.94 8.13 -16.42
N SER A 2 12.26 8.30 -15.13
CA SER A 2 11.92 7.34 -14.08
C SER A 2 10.39 7.21 -13.94
N PRO A 3 9.79 5.99 -13.87
CA PRO A 3 8.33 5.78 -13.97
C PRO A 3 7.53 6.28 -12.76
N ILE A 4 8.22 6.70 -11.72
CA ILE A 4 7.70 7.26 -10.48
C ILE A 4 8.44 8.58 -10.35
N GLY A 5 7.71 9.70 -10.25
CA GLY A 5 8.24 11.07 -10.21
C GLY A 5 9.05 11.40 -8.95
N LEU A 6 9.97 10.53 -8.56
CA LEU A 6 11.01 10.79 -7.58
C LEU A 6 12.14 11.54 -8.28
N PRO A 7 12.63 12.65 -7.71
CA PRO A 7 13.80 13.32 -8.25
C PRO A 7 15.02 12.40 -8.13
N ASP A 8 15.76 12.19 -9.23
CA ASP A 8 17.02 11.44 -9.28
C ASP A 8 18.16 12.26 -8.63
N THR A 9 17.96 12.73 -7.39
CA THR A 9 18.99 13.49 -6.68
C THR A 9 19.69 12.57 -5.68
N PRO A 10 21.02 12.38 -5.77
CA PRO A 10 21.79 11.68 -4.75
C PRO A 10 22.02 12.67 -3.58
N ALA A 11 20.95 13.12 -2.94
CA ALA A 11 21.00 14.03 -1.81
C ALA A 11 20.70 13.26 -0.53
N GLY A 12 21.67 12.46 -0.10
CA GLY A 12 21.63 11.66 1.12
C GLY A 12 22.51 10.43 0.96
N ASP A 13 23.46 10.23 1.87
CA ASP A 13 24.21 8.96 1.92
C ASP A 13 23.19 7.83 2.11
N GLN A 14 23.17 6.85 1.21
CA GLN A 14 22.20 5.74 1.29
C GLN A 14 22.31 5.00 2.64
N GLY A 15 23.49 5.06 3.29
CA GLY A 15 23.70 4.54 4.64
C GLY A 15 22.90 5.27 5.72
N ASP A 16 22.78 6.60 5.62
CA ASP A 16 22.04 7.41 6.59
C ASP A 16 20.53 7.19 6.45
N VAL A 17 20.04 7.12 5.22
CA VAL A 17 18.62 6.81 4.93
C VAL A 17 18.24 5.42 5.44
N TYR A 18 19.15 4.45 5.30
CA TYR A 18 18.93 3.08 5.74
C TYR A 18 18.97 2.92 7.26
N SER A 19 19.85 3.66 7.95
CA SER A 19 19.93 3.66 9.41
C SER A 19 18.71 4.33 10.03
N GLU A 20 18.29 5.50 9.52
CA GLU A 20 17.07 6.19 9.94
C GLU A 20 15.82 5.31 9.76
N PHE A 21 15.70 4.60 8.63
CA PHE A 21 14.63 3.64 8.39
C PHE A 21 14.58 2.54 9.46
N LYS A 22 15.73 1.97 9.83
CA LYS A 22 15.78 0.93 10.87
C LYS A 22 15.38 1.45 12.24
N GLU A 23 15.76 2.68 12.58
CA GLU A 23 15.39 3.31 13.84
C GLU A 23 13.88 3.62 13.91
N GLN A 24 13.28 3.99 12.78
CA GLN A 24 11.86 4.33 12.69
C GLN A 24 10.96 3.11 12.45
N LEU A 25 11.53 1.94 12.14
CA LEU A 25 10.78 0.71 11.94
C LEU A 25 10.25 0.19 13.28
N THR A 26 8.97 0.41 13.52
CA THR A 26 8.28 -0.05 14.71
C THR A 26 7.27 -1.13 14.34
N ARG A 27 6.93 -1.99 15.31
CA ARG A 27 5.89 -2.99 15.15
C ARG A 27 4.71 -2.62 16.05
N THR A 28 3.54 -2.49 15.46
CA THR A 28 2.31 -2.20 16.19
C THR A 28 1.91 -3.36 17.08
N SER A 29 1.11 -3.09 18.11
CA SER A 29 0.51 -4.11 18.99
C SER A 29 -0.33 -5.13 18.22
N GLU A 30 -0.86 -4.74 17.06
CA GLU A 30 -1.65 -5.56 16.15
C GLU A 30 -0.79 -6.41 15.19
N GLY A 31 0.54 -6.22 15.20
CA GLY A 31 1.50 -7.05 14.47
C GLY A 31 1.96 -6.49 13.12
N TRP A 32 1.57 -5.26 12.77
CA TRP A 32 1.99 -4.59 11.52
C TRP A 32 3.33 -3.87 11.71
N TYR A 33 4.13 -3.77 10.65
CA TYR A 33 5.34 -2.94 10.65
C TYR A 33 5.01 -1.55 10.12
N GLU A 34 5.44 -0.51 10.85
CA GLU A 34 5.28 0.89 10.50
C GLU A 34 6.65 1.58 10.49
N THR A 35 6.83 2.51 9.56
CA THR A 35 8.07 3.30 9.42
C THR A 35 7.71 4.65 8.84
N ALA A 36 8.44 5.70 9.21
CA ALA A 36 8.31 6.97 8.51
C ALA A 36 8.93 6.87 7.10
N LEU A 37 8.50 7.76 6.21
CA LEU A 37 8.95 7.78 4.83
C LEU A 37 10.41 8.30 4.77
N PRO A 38 11.38 7.49 4.32
CA PRO A 38 12.80 7.86 4.40
C PRO A 38 13.20 9.10 3.59
N TRP A 39 12.41 9.47 2.57
CA TRP A 39 12.65 10.65 1.73
C TRP A 39 11.76 11.85 2.07
N LYS A 40 10.97 11.78 3.16
CA LYS A 40 10.06 12.85 3.58
C LYS A 40 10.04 13.01 5.09
N GLY A 41 11.11 13.62 5.61
CA GLY A 41 11.16 14.11 6.98
C GLY A 41 10.05 15.15 7.23
N ASN A 42 9.48 15.13 8.43
CA ASN A 42 8.49 16.12 8.90
C ASN A 42 7.15 16.12 8.13
N HIS A 43 6.59 14.94 7.82
CA HIS A 43 5.25 14.83 7.27
C HIS A 43 4.19 14.80 8.41
N PRO A 44 3.01 15.42 8.21
CA PRO A 44 1.90 15.25 9.15
C PRO A 44 1.48 13.79 9.17
N GLU A 45 0.99 13.30 10.32
CA GLU A 45 0.48 11.94 10.46
C GLU A 45 -0.46 11.61 9.30
N LEU A 46 -0.15 10.52 8.59
CA LEU A 46 -0.99 10.09 7.49
C LEU A 46 -2.31 9.59 8.07
N PRO A 47 -3.46 10.02 7.51
CA PRO A 47 -4.73 9.49 7.94
C PRO A 47 -4.77 7.99 7.64
N ASN A 48 -5.25 7.20 8.60
CA ASN A 48 -5.48 5.78 8.40
C ASN A 48 -6.44 5.58 7.21
N ASN A 49 -6.00 4.79 6.21
CA ASN A 49 -6.78 4.51 5.01
C ASN A 49 -7.83 3.39 5.22
N TYR A 50 -8.01 2.88 6.42
CA TYR A 50 -8.91 1.76 6.71
C TYR A 50 -10.35 2.08 6.30
N ASP A 51 -10.95 3.12 6.87
CA ASP A 51 -12.35 3.49 6.58
C ASP A 51 -12.57 3.83 5.11
N GLY A 52 -11.62 4.56 4.51
CA GLY A 52 -11.65 4.92 3.09
C GLY A 52 -11.58 3.68 2.19
N SER A 53 -10.76 2.71 2.55
CA SER A 53 -10.63 1.44 1.81
C SER A 53 -11.88 0.58 1.96
N ILE A 54 -12.46 0.47 3.16
CA ILE A 54 -13.73 -0.23 3.39
C ILE A 54 -14.87 0.40 2.60
N ARG A 55 -14.98 1.73 2.56
CA ARG A 55 -16.02 2.43 1.77
C ARG A 55 -15.88 2.17 0.26
N ARG A 56 -14.65 2.20 -0.25
CA ARG A 56 -14.36 1.90 -1.67
C ARG A 56 -14.69 0.45 -2.00
N LEU A 57 -14.30 -0.49 -1.14
CA LEU A 57 -14.62 -1.90 -1.29
C LEU A 57 -16.13 -2.12 -1.37
N ASN A 58 -16.89 -1.60 -0.40
CA ASN A 58 -18.35 -1.72 -0.37
C ASN A 58 -19.02 -1.16 -1.63
N SER A 59 -18.54 0.00 -2.11
CA SER A 59 -19.04 0.63 -3.33
C SER A 59 -18.75 -0.23 -4.57
N LEU A 60 -17.54 -0.78 -4.66
CA LEU A 60 -17.14 -1.69 -5.74
C LEU A 60 -18.00 -2.96 -5.73
N THR A 61 -18.17 -3.60 -4.58
CA THR A 61 -19.00 -4.80 -4.45
C THR A 61 -20.45 -4.54 -4.89
N ARG A 62 -21.03 -3.40 -4.52
CA ARG A 62 -22.38 -3.01 -4.98
C ARG A 62 -22.43 -2.83 -6.49
N LYS A 63 -21.42 -2.19 -7.09
CA LYS A 63 -21.33 -2.01 -8.55
C LYS A 63 -21.26 -3.36 -9.27
N LEU A 64 -20.40 -4.27 -8.82
CA LEU A 64 -20.23 -5.59 -9.43
C LEU A 64 -21.49 -6.46 -9.34
N ARG A 65 -22.24 -6.37 -8.24
CA ARG A 65 -23.54 -7.05 -8.12
C ARG A 65 -24.57 -6.51 -9.10
N ARG A 66 -24.65 -5.19 -9.26
CA ARG A 66 -25.60 -4.55 -10.20
C ARG A 66 -25.28 -4.87 -11.66
N SER A 67 -24.02 -5.03 -12.00
CA SER A 67 -23.58 -5.41 -13.35
C SER A 67 -23.51 -6.92 -13.58
N ASN A 68 -23.92 -7.74 -12.61
CA ASN A 68 -23.81 -9.20 -12.65
C ASN A 68 -22.39 -9.75 -12.91
N MET A 69 -21.34 -8.96 -12.63
CA MET A 69 -19.94 -9.34 -12.90
C MET A 69 -19.26 -9.98 -11.67
N LEU A 70 -19.90 -9.94 -10.50
CA LEU A 70 -19.26 -10.38 -9.26
C LEU A 70 -18.74 -11.83 -9.34
N GLN A 71 -19.52 -12.73 -9.95
CA GLN A 71 -19.15 -14.14 -10.08
C GLN A 71 -18.01 -14.35 -11.08
N ASP A 72 -17.98 -13.58 -12.18
CA ASP A 72 -16.89 -13.67 -13.15
C ASP A 72 -15.55 -13.25 -12.53
N TYR A 73 -15.57 -12.17 -11.75
CA TYR A 73 -14.39 -11.73 -11.00
C TYR A 73 -13.97 -12.76 -9.95
N ASP A 74 -14.90 -13.32 -9.19
CA ASP A 74 -14.60 -14.39 -8.20
C ASP A 74 -13.97 -15.61 -8.87
N ARG A 75 -14.51 -16.04 -10.03
CA ARG A 75 -13.93 -17.14 -10.82
C ARG A 75 -12.50 -16.84 -11.25
N ILE A 76 -12.25 -15.68 -11.85
CA ILE A 76 -10.92 -15.29 -12.35
C ILE A 76 -9.91 -15.22 -11.20
N ILE A 77 -10.29 -14.64 -10.07
CA ILE A 77 -9.40 -14.53 -8.90
C ILE A 77 -9.04 -15.94 -8.39
N ARG A 78 -10.02 -16.84 -8.28
CA ARG A 78 -9.76 -18.23 -7.84
C ARG A 78 -8.88 -18.99 -8.83
N ASP A 79 -9.10 -18.80 -10.13
CA ASP A 79 -8.27 -19.40 -11.17
C ASP A 79 -6.82 -18.90 -11.09
N GLN A 80 -6.61 -17.60 -10.91
CA GLN A 80 -5.28 -17.02 -10.70
C GLN A 80 -4.60 -17.54 -9.43
N LEU A 81 -5.35 -17.70 -8.34
CA LEU A 81 -4.83 -18.28 -7.10
C LEU A 81 -4.45 -19.75 -7.27
N ALA A 82 -5.24 -20.52 -8.02
CA ALA A 82 -4.99 -21.94 -8.28
C ALA A 82 -3.85 -22.17 -9.29
N ASN A 83 -3.69 -21.27 -10.26
CA ASN A 83 -2.65 -21.32 -11.29
C ASN A 83 -1.36 -20.59 -10.89
N THR A 84 -1.34 -19.96 -9.71
CA THR A 84 -0.12 -19.47 -9.06
C THR A 84 0.42 -20.57 -8.16
N ILE A 85 1.05 -21.58 -8.79
CA ILE A 85 2.18 -22.46 -8.38
C ILE A 85 2.31 -23.57 -9.43
#